data_AF-A0A1M8AAL3-F1
#
_entry.id   AF-A0A1M8AAL3-F1
#
_cell.length_a   1.000
_cell.length_b   1.000
_cell.length_c   1.000
_cell.angle_alpha   90.00
_cell.angle_beta   90.00
_cell.angle_gamma   90.00
#
_symmetry.space_group_name_H-M   'P 1'
#
loop_
_entity.id
_entity.type
_entity.pdbx_description
1 polymer ?
#
loop_
_entity_poly.entity_id
_entity_poly.type
_entity_poly.pdbx_seq_one_letter_code
_entity_poly.pdbx_strand_id
1 'polypeptide(L)'
;MDDPGGVRALLAKLREQQDRVAAPAAPVCGPPRRPWDRARLAQAAPAASLRTLPYALAVERIYELARDPAFAAQIQQLCDEQAALERTLAAQRAAIVGEREERLHGPMGARTQAQHARWAWDALQTWDDRIDAQQRHLEQLGVPCFYPTRETGAVETQRRLLRELHAACAAAPGAGRPPRSSGGP
;
A
#
# COMPACT_ATOMS: atom_id res chain seq x y z
N MET A 1 -7.23 47.76 6.01
CA MET A 1 -8.38 46.83 5.93
C MET A 1 -7.84 45.50 6.40
N ASP A 2 -7.80 45.36 7.71
CA ASP A 2 -7.22 44.23 8.42
C ASP A 2 -8.30 43.17 8.56
N ASP A 3 -8.07 42.03 7.92
CA ASP A 3 -9.00 40.91 7.84
C ASP A 3 -8.94 40.10 9.15
N PRO A 4 -9.92 40.23 10.09
CA PRO A 4 -9.80 39.67 11.43
C PRO A 4 -10.23 38.19 11.50
N GLY A 5 -10.37 37.52 10.35
CA GLY A 5 -10.80 36.11 10.28
C GLY A 5 -10.11 35.27 9.20
N GLY A 6 -9.18 35.84 8.44
CA GLY A 6 -8.52 35.15 7.33
C GLY A 6 -7.65 33.97 7.73
N VAL A 7 -7.43 33.04 6.80
CA VAL A 7 -6.69 31.78 6.91
C VAL A 7 -5.36 31.87 7.69
N ARG A 8 -4.69 33.03 7.70
CA ARG A 8 -3.50 33.28 8.54
C ARG A 8 -3.78 33.18 10.04
N ALA A 9 -4.92 33.66 10.52
CA ALA A 9 -5.33 33.51 11.92
C ALA A 9 -5.62 32.05 12.26
N LEU A 10 -6.21 31.29 11.33
CA LEU A 10 -6.45 29.87 11.50
C LEU A 10 -5.14 29.07 11.53
N LEU A 11 -4.18 29.40 10.67
CA LEU A 11 -2.85 28.80 10.65
C LEU A 11 -2.03 29.15 11.90
N ALA A 12 -2.14 30.39 12.40
CA ALA A 12 -1.52 30.79 13.66
C ALA A 12 -2.13 30.01 14.85
N LYS A 13 -3.45 29.84 14.86
CA LYS A 13 -4.17 29.11 15.91
C LYS A 13 -3.88 27.60 15.89
N LEU A 14 -3.72 27.02 14.70
CA LEU A 14 -3.26 25.63 14.52
C LEU A 14 -1.81 25.45 14.98
N ARG A 15 -0.94 26.43 14.73
CA ARG A 15 0.45 26.40 15.20
C ARG A 15 0.55 26.51 16.71
N GLU A 16 -0.25 27.38 17.32
CA GLU A 16 -0.37 27.51 18.77
C GLU A 16 -0.97 26.26 19.43
N GLN A 17 -1.91 25.58 18.76
CA GLN A 17 -2.41 24.27 19.21
C GLN A 17 -1.36 23.16 19.09
N GLN A 18 -0.46 23.23 18.11
CA GLN A 18 0.65 22.30 17.95
C GLN A 18 1.76 22.51 18.99
N ASP A 19 2.03 23.76 19.41
CA ASP A 19 2.97 24.08 20.49
C ASP A 19 2.40 23.78 21.90
N ARG A 20 1.08 23.55 22.03
CA ARG A 20 0.42 23.27 23.32
C ARG A 20 0.47 21.81 23.76
N VAL A 21 1.09 20.92 22.98
CA VAL A 21 1.37 19.54 23.39
C VAL A 21 2.81 19.43 23.90
N ALA A 22 3.04 19.96 25.10
CA ALA A 22 3.65 19.23 26.23
C ALA A 22 4.08 20.18 27.35
N ALA A 23 3.34 20.18 28.45
CA ALA A 23 3.94 20.30 29.77
C ALA A 23 3.23 19.32 30.72
N PRO A 24 3.69 18.06 30.82
CA PRO A 24 3.44 17.28 32.02
C PRO A 24 4.21 17.92 33.18
N ALA A 25 3.54 18.04 34.32
CA ALA A 25 4.15 18.41 35.58
C ALA A 25 5.40 17.54 35.83
N ALA A 26 6.52 18.21 36.11
CA ALA A 26 7.73 17.55 36.58
C ALA A 26 7.43 16.76 37.86
N PRO A 27 8.14 15.64 38.06
CA PRO A 27 9.08 15.67 39.16
C PRO A 27 10.48 15.24 38.75
N VAL A 28 11.43 16.10 39.16
CA VAL A 28 12.73 15.76 39.74
C VAL A 28 13.80 15.16 38.80
N CYS A 29 14.96 15.84 38.80
CA CYS A 29 16.23 15.40 38.24
C CYS A 29 16.48 13.88 38.35
N GLY A 30 16.64 13.24 37.19
CA GLY A 30 17.24 11.90 37.07
C GLY A 30 18.45 11.95 36.12
N PRO A 31 19.47 11.09 36.32
CA PRO A 31 20.73 11.10 35.58
C PRO A 31 20.55 10.71 34.11
N PRO A 32 21.56 10.89 33.23
CA PRO A 32 21.37 10.81 31.77
C PRO A 32 20.80 9.46 31.31
N ARG A 33 19.74 9.54 30.50
CA ARG A 33 19.06 8.41 29.88
C ARG A 33 20.01 7.61 28.99
N ARG A 34 20.05 6.30 29.22
CA ARG A 34 20.95 5.37 28.54
C ARG A 34 20.28 4.77 27.29
N PRO A 35 21.05 4.22 26.33
CA PRO A 35 20.54 3.74 25.04
C PRO A 35 19.48 2.61 25.10
N TRP A 36 19.29 2.00 26.27
CA TRP A 36 18.37 0.88 26.50
C TRP A 36 16.97 1.28 26.97
N ASP A 37 16.62 2.57 27.02
CA ASP A 37 15.24 3.03 27.26
C ASP A 37 14.23 2.56 26.17
N ARG A 38 14.70 1.99 25.05
CA ARG A 38 13.86 1.33 24.02
C ARG A 38 13.02 0.17 24.57
N ALA A 39 13.54 -0.58 25.54
CA ALA A 39 12.84 -1.73 26.10
C ALA A 39 11.59 -1.34 26.90
N ARG A 40 11.51 -0.10 27.39
CA ARG A 40 10.39 0.40 28.19
C ARG A 40 9.27 1.00 27.33
N LEU A 41 9.60 1.56 26.17
CA LEU A 41 8.62 1.95 25.14
C LEU A 41 7.96 0.74 24.47
N ALA A 42 8.68 -0.38 24.36
CA ALA A 42 8.13 -1.64 23.84
C ALA A 42 7.10 -2.30 24.78
N GLN A 43 7.13 -1.99 26.08
CA GLN A 43 6.31 -2.66 27.11
C GLN A 43 5.03 -1.92 27.50
N ALA A 44 4.74 -0.77 26.90
CA ALA A 44 3.52 0.03 27.17
C ALA A 44 2.60 0.20 25.94
N ALA A 45 2.91 -0.46 24.81
CA ALA A 45 2.01 -0.49 23.67
C ALA A 45 1.01 -1.64 23.87
N PRO A 46 -0.33 -1.40 23.84
CA PRO A 46 -1.27 -2.50 23.65
C PRO A 46 -0.82 -3.23 22.38
N ALA A 47 -0.71 -4.57 22.45
CA ALA A 47 -0.19 -5.44 21.38
C ALA A 47 -0.26 -4.75 20.01
N ALA A 48 0.87 -4.21 19.55
CA ALA A 48 0.89 -3.26 18.45
C ALA A 48 0.17 -3.89 17.26
N SER A 49 -1.03 -3.41 16.94
CA SER A 49 -1.83 -3.96 15.86
C SER A 49 -1.00 -3.87 14.59
N LEU A 50 -0.95 -4.94 13.79
CA LEU A 50 -0.25 -4.91 12.50
C LEU A 50 -0.73 -3.74 11.64
N ARG A 51 -1.96 -3.25 11.85
CA ARG A 51 -2.55 -2.08 11.19
C ARG A 51 -1.94 -0.74 11.60
N THR A 52 -1.40 -0.62 12.80
CA THR A 52 -0.85 0.65 13.35
C THR A 52 0.65 0.56 13.64
N LEU A 53 1.32 -0.44 13.07
CA LEU A 53 2.75 -0.64 13.25
C LEU A 53 3.53 0.53 12.61
N PRO A 54 4.49 1.16 13.32
CA PRO A 54 5.34 2.19 12.75
C PRO A 54 6.07 1.70 11.49
N TYR A 55 6.19 2.56 10.48
CA TYR A 55 6.76 2.21 9.17
C TYR A 55 8.11 1.48 9.25
N ALA A 56 9.03 1.91 10.13
CA ALA A 56 10.34 1.28 10.29
C ALA A 56 10.22 -0.19 10.74
N LEU A 57 9.38 -0.48 11.73
CA LEU A 57 9.12 -1.83 12.20
C LEU A 57 8.36 -2.66 11.14
N ALA A 58 7.52 -2.00 10.33
CA ALA A 58 6.80 -2.67 9.25
C ALA A 58 7.74 -3.16 8.16
N VAL A 59 8.75 -2.36 7.81
CA VAL A 59 9.79 -2.74 6.85
C VAL A 59 10.63 -3.90 7.40
N GLU A 60 11.08 -3.85 8.65
CA GLU A 60 11.80 -4.97 9.28
C GLU A 60 11.00 -6.27 9.21
N ARG A 61 9.71 -6.20 9.56
CA ARG A 61 8.81 -7.35 9.50
C ARG A 61 8.62 -7.89 8.07
N ILE A 62 8.54 -7.01 7.07
CA ILE A 62 8.49 -7.42 5.65
C ILE A 62 9.73 -8.21 5.27
N TYR A 63 10.92 -7.76 5.65
CA TYR A 63 12.16 -8.49 5.37
C TYR A 63 12.23 -9.85 6.08
N GLU A 64 11.67 -9.97 7.28
CA GLU A 64 11.53 -11.27 7.96
C GLU A 64 10.61 -12.21 7.18
N LEU A 65 9.45 -11.73 6.76
CA LEU A 65 8.49 -12.52 5.96
C LEU A 65 9.08 -12.91 4.61
N ALA A 66 9.81 -12.01 3.95
CA ALA A 66 10.43 -12.25 2.64
C ALA A 66 11.55 -13.32 2.68
N ARG A 67 12.05 -13.70 3.85
CA ARG A 67 12.98 -14.84 3.98
C ARG A 67 12.27 -16.19 3.80
N ASP A 68 10.96 -16.24 3.99
CA ASP A 68 10.17 -17.43 3.74
C ASP A 68 9.86 -17.55 2.23
N PRO A 69 10.39 -18.60 1.55
CA PRO A 69 10.11 -18.79 0.13
C PRO A 69 8.63 -19.05 -0.17
N ALA A 70 7.86 -19.62 0.78
CA ALA A 70 6.43 -19.83 0.60
C ALA A 70 5.65 -18.51 0.62
N PHE A 71 6.09 -17.56 1.45
CA PHE A 71 5.56 -16.20 1.44
C PHE A 71 5.90 -15.48 0.13
N ALA A 72 7.17 -15.54 -0.31
CA ALA A 72 7.58 -14.93 -1.58
C ALA A 72 6.80 -15.48 -2.78
N ALA A 73 6.54 -16.79 -2.81
CA ALA A 73 5.72 -17.43 -3.85
C ALA A 73 4.27 -16.91 -3.85
N GLN A 74 3.67 -16.70 -2.67
CA GLN A 74 2.31 -16.13 -2.56
C GLN A 74 2.27 -14.67 -3.03
N ILE A 75 3.28 -13.86 -2.72
CA ILE A 75 3.39 -12.49 -3.25
C ILE A 75 3.52 -12.50 -4.77
N GLN A 76 4.33 -13.39 -5.33
CA GLN A 76 4.45 -13.54 -6.79
C GLN A 76 3.12 -13.95 -7.42
N GLN A 77 2.39 -14.89 -6.82
CA GLN A 77 1.07 -15.31 -7.29
C GLN A 77 0.10 -14.12 -7.32
N LEU A 78 0.06 -13.29 -6.28
CA LEU A 78 -0.79 -12.08 -6.29
C LEU A 78 -0.45 -11.13 -7.44
N CYS A 79 0.83 -11.01 -7.79
CA CYS A 79 1.31 -10.20 -8.92
C CYS A 79 0.89 -10.79 -10.26
N ASP A 80 1.03 -12.11 -10.43
CA ASP A 80 0.67 -12.80 -11.66
C ASP A 80 -0.85 -12.73 -11.92
N GLU A 81 -1.64 -12.89 -10.87
CA GLU A 81 -3.09 -12.71 -10.92
C GLU A 81 -3.48 -11.27 -11.25
N GLN A 82 -2.78 -10.26 -10.70
CA GLN A 82 -2.98 -8.86 -11.06
C GLN A 82 -2.66 -8.60 -12.54
N ALA A 83 -1.53 -9.09 -13.02
CA ALA A 83 -1.13 -8.97 -14.42
C ALA A 83 -2.12 -9.69 -15.37
N ALA A 84 -2.70 -10.81 -14.94
CA ALA A 84 -3.74 -11.51 -15.69
C ALA A 84 -5.04 -10.69 -15.79
N LEU A 85 -5.46 -10.05 -14.69
CA LEU A 85 -6.62 -9.14 -14.69
C LEU A 85 -6.36 -7.95 -15.63
N GLU A 86 -5.21 -7.31 -15.52
CA GLU A 86 -4.82 -6.17 -16.38
C GLU A 86 -4.86 -6.53 -17.86
N ARG A 87 -4.30 -7.68 -18.25
CA ARG A 87 -4.37 -8.17 -19.63
C ARG A 87 -5.81 -8.40 -20.09
N THR A 88 -6.66 -8.92 -19.20
CA THR A 88 -8.07 -9.19 -19.50
C THR A 88 -8.83 -7.88 -19.72
N LEU A 89 -8.69 -6.91 -18.81
CA LEU A 89 -9.32 -5.60 -18.94
C LEU A 89 -8.81 -4.84 -20.18
N ALA A 90 -7.51 -4.91 -20.48
CA ALA A 90 -6.94 -4.32 -21.68
C ALA A 90 -7.53 -4.93 -22.96
N ALA A 91 -7.66 -6.26 -23.03
CA ALA A 91 -8.28 -6.94 -24.17
C ALA A 91 -9.76 -6.57 -24.34
N GLN A 92 -10.52 -6.51 -23.24
CA GLN A 92 -11.92 -6.07 -23.26
C GLN A 92 -12.06 -4.62 -23.72
N ARG A 93 -11.20 -3.71 -23.24
CA ARG A 93 -11.16 -2.32 -23.69
C ARG A 93 -10.94 -2.22 -25.19
N ALA A 94 -9.91 -2.92 -25.69
CA ALA A 94 -9.56 -2.94 -27.11
C ALA A 94 -10.72 -3.49 -27.96
N ALA A 95 -11.48 -4.47 -27.45
CA ALA A 95 -12.65 -4.99 -28.13
C ALA A 95 -13.80 -3.97 -28.26
N ILE A 96 -13.90 -2.99 -27.36
CA ILE A 96 -14.93 -1.94 -27.40
C ILE A 96 -14.47 -0.76 -28.26
N VAL A 97 -13.31 -0.18 -27.94
CA VAL A 97 -12.86 1.10 -28.54
C VAL A 97 -11.87 0.94 -29.69
N GLY A 98 -11.37 -0.27 -29.94
CA GLY A 98 -10.22 -0.51 -30.83
C GLY A 98 -8.90 -0.28 -30.11
N GLU A 99 -7.79 -0.77 -30.69
CA GLU A 99 -6.46 -0.66 -30.07
C GLU A 99 -6.00 0.80 -29.89
N ARG A 100 -6.45 1.70 -30.77
CA ARG A 100 -6.15 3.14 -30.77
C ARG A 100 -7.38 4.03 -30.62
N GLU A 101 -8.43 3.54 -29.96
CA GLU A 101 -9.66 4.31 -29.73
C GLU A 101 -10.43 4.71 -31.01
N GLU A 102 -10.12 4.05 -32.13
CA GLU A 102 -10.64 4.33 -33.46
C GLU A 102 -12.17 4.31 -33.53
N ARG A 103 -12.83 3.52 -32.66
CA ARG A 103 -14.29 3.37 -32.62
C ARG A 103 -15.01 4.44 -31.79
N LEU A 104 -14.27 5.29 -31.09
CA LEU A 104 -14.82 6.41 -30.33
C LEU A 104 -15.11 7.63 -31.23
N HIS A 105 -14.41 7.76 -32.35
CA HIS A 105 -14.53 8.91 -33.25
C HIS A 105 -15.21 8.50 -34.56
N GLY A 106 -16.53 8.73 -34.68
CA GLY A 106 -17.29 8.43 -35.89
C GLY A 106 -18.81 8.45 -35.68
N PRO A 107 -19.61 8.12 -36.71
CA PRO A 107 -21.09 8.13 -36.64
C PRO A 107 -21.67 7.13 -35.62
N MET A 108 -20.89 6.10 -35.24
CA MET A 108 -21.23 5.15 -34.17
C MET A 108 -20.65 5.54 -32.79
N GLY A 109 -19.88 6.64 -32.72
CA GLY A 109 -19.07 7.03 -31.56
C GLY A 109 -19.90 7.22 -30.29
N ALA A 110 -21.09 7.80 -30.37
CA ALA A 110 -21.95 8.00 -29.19
C ALA A 110 -22.39 6.67 -28.54
N ARG A 111 -22.71 5.65 -29.35
CA ARG A 111 -23.07 4.31 -28.85
C ARG A 111 -21.86 3.59 -28.27
N THR A 112 -20.71 3.67 -28.95
CA THR A 112 -19.44 3.13 -28.45
C THR A 112 -19.02 3.80 -27.14
N GLN A 113 -19.21 5.11 -27.01
CA GLN A 113 -18.88 5.88 -25.81
C GLN A 113 -19.76 5.47 -24.62
N ALA A 114 -21.07 5.30 -24.82
CA ALA A 114 -21.97 4.81 -23.77
C ALA A 114 -21.60 3.38 -23.33
N GLN A 115 -21.29 2.50 -24.29
CA GLN A 115 -20.82 1.14 -24.00
C GLN A 115 -19.48 1.15 -23.24
N HIS A 116 -18.52 1.97 -23.67
CA HIS A 116 -17.23 2.12 -23.03
C HIS A 116 -17.36 2.70 -21.62
N ALA A 117 -18.24 3.68 -21.39
CA ALA A 117 -18.47 4.25 -20.07
C ALA A 117 -19.03 3.20 -19.09
N ARG A 118 -19.99 2.38 -19.54
CA ARG A 118 -20.51 1.28 -18.73
C ARG A 118 -19.44 0.25 -18.40
N TRP A 119 -18.69 -0.20 -19.40
CA TRP A 119 -17.57 -1.11 -19.19
C TRP A 119 -16.51 -0.53 -18.25
N ALA A 120 -16.17 0.75 -18.38
CA ALA A 120 -15.18 1.40 -17.53
C ALA A 120 -15.61 1.40 -16.07
N TRP A 121 -16.91 1.59 -15.80
CA TRP A 121 -17.45 1.48 -14.45
C TRP A 121 -17.36 0.04 -13.92
N ASP A 122 -17.79 -0.95 -14.70
CA ASP A 122 -17.68 -2.38 -14.34
C ASP A 122 -16.21 -2.81 -14.09
N ALA A 123 -15.28 -2.30 -14.90
CA ALA A 123 -13.86 -2.56 -14.80
C ALA A 123 -13.25 -1.94 -13.52
N LEU A 124 -13.64 -0.71 -13.18
CA LEU A 124 -13.23 -0.06 -11.93
C LEU A 124 -13.74 -0.83 -10.70
N GLN A 125 -14.98 -1.32 -10.73
CA GLN A 125 -15.48 -2.16 -9.65
C GLN A 125 -14.70 -3.46 -9.51
N THR A 126 -14.45 -4.14 -10.62
CA THR A 126 -13.64 -5.38 -10.63
C THR A 126 -12.23 -5.12 -10.08
N TRP A 127 -11.66 -3.97 -10.40
CA TRP A 127 -10.36 -3.53 -9.89
C TRP A 127 -10.38 -3.27 -8.38
N ASP A 128 -11.38 -2.55 -7.89
CA ASP A 128 -11.56 -2.26 -6.47
C ASP A 128 -11.75 -3.55 -5.66
N ASP A 129 -12.61 -4.47 -6.12
CA ASP A 129 -12.82 -5.78 -5.50
C ASP A 129 -11.51 -6.58 -5.41
N ARG A 130 -10.68 -6.49 -6.44
CA ARG A 130 -9.38 -7.17 -6.50
C ARG A 130 -8.39 -6.57 -5.50
N ILE A 131 -8.32 -5.24 -5.40
CA ILE A 131 -7.50 -4.56 -4.39
C ILE A 131 -7.94 -4.97 -2.99
N ASP A 132 -9.25 -4.96 -2.72
CA ASP A 132 -9.80 -5.33 -1.41
C ASP A 132 -9.48 -6.79 -1.06
N ALA A 133 -9.53 -7.69 -2.05
CA ALA A 133 -9.13 -9.09 -1.86
C ALA A 133 -7.64 -9.24 -1.58
N GLN A 134 -6.78 -8.54 -2.34
CA GLN A 134 -5.32 -8.55 -2.13
C GLN A 134 -4.95 -7.98 -0.76
N GLN A 135 -5.57 -6.87 -0.34
CA GLN A 135 -5.32 -6.29 0.98
C GLN A 135 -5.72 -7.23 2.11
N ARG A 136 -6.89 -7.89 2.01
CA ARG A 136 -7.31 -8.92 2.97
C ARG A 136 -6.37 -10.12 2.99
N HIS A 137 -5.87 -10.54 1.84
CA HIS A 137 -4.92 -11.65 1.77
C HIS A 137 -3.57 -11.28 2.40
N LEU A 138 -3.04 -10.08 2.12
CA LEU A 138 -1.82 -9.58 2.76
C LEU A 138 -1.98 -9.43 4.28
N GLU A 139 -3.15 -9.00 4.74
CA GLU A 139 -3.49 -8.97 6.17
C GLU A 139 -3.45 -10.37 6.79
N GLN A 140 -4.02 -11.38 6.11
CA GLN A 140 -3.99 -12.78 6.55
C GLN A 140 -2.57 -13.37 6.58
N LEU A 141 -1.70 -12.95 5.66
CA LEU A 141 -0.27 -13.29 5.65
C LEU A 141 0.53 -12.55 6.73
N GLY A 142 -0.11 -11.68 7.52
CA GLY A 142 0.52 -10.94 8.60
C GLY A 142 1.39 -9.78 8.10
N VAL A 143 1.16 -9.30 6.88
CA VAL A 143 1.88 -8.14 6.34
C VAL A 143 1.37 -6.88 7.05
N PRO A 144 2.25 -6.12 7.71
CA PRO A 144 1.84 -4.95 8.47
C PRO A 144 1.29 -3.84 7.57
N CYS A 145 0.37 -3.06 8.12
CA CYS A 145 -0.26 -1.87 7.54
C CYS A 145 -1.17 -2.12 6.34
N PHE A 146 -1.35 -3.36 5.86
CA PHE A 146 -2.30 -3.68 4.79
C PHE A 146 -3.68 -3.98 5.38
N TYR A 147 -4.61 -3.06 5.15
CA TYR A 147 -6.02 -3.17 5.47
C TYR A 147 -6.82 -2.24 4.55
N PRO A 148 -8.11 -2.53 4.29
CA PRO A 148 -8.98 -1.63 3.54
C PRO A 148 -9.06 -0.26 4.22
N THR A 149 -8.54 0.77 3.54
CA THR A 149 -8.54 2.16 4.02
C THR A 149 -8.69 3.13 2.87
N ARG A 150 -9.36 4.25 3.13
CA ARG A 150 -9.51 5.38 2.21
C ARG A 150 -8.68 6.60 2.65
N GLU A 151 -7.95 6.49 3.75
CA GLU A 151 -7.13 7.58 4.28
C GLU A 151 -5.88 7.76 3.42
N THR A 152 -5.68 8.96 2.88
CA THR A 152 -4.58 9.25 1.94
C THR A 152 -3.20 8.93 2.53
N GLY A 153 -2.95 9.30 3.80
CA GLY A 153 -1.66 9.03 4.45
C GLY A 153 -1.40 7.54 4.67
N ALA A 154 -2.44 6.78 5.01
CA ALA A 154 -2.35 5.33 5.13
C ALA A 154 -2.10 4.66 3.77
N VAL A 155 -2.78 5.12 2.71
CA VAL A 155 -2.59 4.64 1.33
C VAL A 155 -1.17 4.92 0.83
N GLU A 156 -0.62 6.10 1.08
CA GLU A 156 0.77 6.42 0.73
C GLU A 156 1.77 5.52 1.46
N THR A 157 1.53 5.27 2.74
CA THR A 157 2.34 4.34 3.54
C THR A 157 2.28 2.92 2.99
N GLN A 158 1.08 2.42 2.69
CA GLN A 158 0.87 1.11 2.06
C GLN A 158 1.58 1.00 0.71
N ARG A 159 1.47 2.01 -0.16
CA ARG A 159 2.18 2.06 -1.45
C ARG A 159 3.68 1.99 -1.27
N ARG A 160 4.21 2.68 -0.26
CA ARG A 160 5.64 2.65 0.05
C ARG A 160 6.07 1.26 0.54
N LEU A 161 5.31 0.65 1.46
CA LEU A 161 5.57 -0.70 1.95
C LEU A 161 5.44 -1.76 0.86
N LEU A 162 4.51 -1.61 -0.08
CA LEU A 162 4.33 -2.54 -1.20
C LEU A 162 5.57 -2.60 -2.09
N ARG A 163 6.23 -1.45 -2.32
CA ARG A 163 7.51 -1.40 -3.05
C ARG A 163 8.61 -2.15 -2.32
N GLU A 164 8.70 -1.98 -1.00
CA GLU A 164 9.67 -2.71 -0.17
C GLU A 164 9.38 -4.22 -0.19
N LEU A 165 8.11 -4.61 -0.10
CA LEU A 165 7.66 -5.99 -0.16
C LEU A 165 8.07 -6.66 -1.48
N HIS A 166 7.79 -6.01 -2.61
CA HIS A 166 8.21 -6.51 -3.93
C HIS A 166 9.73 -6.64 -4.03
N ALA A 167 10.46 -5.61 -3.60
CA ALA A 167 11.92 -5.63 -3.66
C ALA A 167 12.52 -6.74 -2.78
N ALA A 168 11.99 -6.93 -1.57
CA ALA A 168 12.45 -7.95 -0.62
C ALA A 168 12.17 -9.37 -1.15
N CYS A 169 10.98 -9.64 -1.68
CA CYS A 169 10.64 -10.94 -2.26
C CYS A 169 11.44 -11.24 -3.52
N ALA A 170 11.74 -10.24 -4.36
CA ALA A 170 12.58 -10.41 -5.54
C ALA A 170 14.06 -10.68 -5.20
N ALA A 171 14.54 -10.14 -4.08
CA ALA A 171 15.91 -10.33 -3.61
C ALA A 171 16.12 -11.65 -2.82
N ALA A 172 15.05 -12.37 -2.48
CA ALA A 172 15.13 -13.58 -1.67
C ALA A 172 15.90 -14.70 -2.42
N PRO A 173 16.98 -15.26 -1.85
CA PRO A 173 17.77 -16.30 -2.50
C PRO A 173 16.95 -17.59 -2.63
N GLY A 174 16.45 -17.86 -3.84
CA GLY A 174 15.63 -19.04 -4.12
C GLY A 174 14.65 -18.86 -5.28
N ALA A 175 14.33 -17.62 -5.66
CA ALA A 175 13.33 -17.32 -6.69
C ALA A 175 13.78 -17.63 -8.14
N GLY A 176 14.95 -18.24 -8.38
CA GLY A 176 15.41 -18.46 -9.75
C GLY A 176 16.66 -19.32 -9.89
N ARG A 177 16.50 -20.64 -9.80
CA ARG A 177 17.27 -21.53 -10.67
C ARG A 177 16.45 -22.79 -10.96
N PRO A 178 15.86 -22.94 -12.16
CA PRO A 178 15.32 -24.24 -12.55
C PRO A 178 16.44 -25.28 -12.54
N PRO A 179 16.17 -26.53 -12.13
CA PRO A 179 17.16 -27.59 -12.19
C PRO A 179 17.63 -27.71 -13.64
N ARG A 180 18.94 -27.54 -13.85
CA ARG A 180 19.55 -27.89 -15.13
C ARG A 180 19.32 -29.39 -15.31
N SER A 181 18.39 -29.77 -16.17
CA SER A 181 18.30 -31.13 -16.69
C SER A 181 19.64 -31.45 -17.34
N SER A 182 20.49 -32.13 -16.57
CA SER A 182 21.66 -32.82 -17.07
C SER A 182 21.15 -33.93 -17.98
N GLY A 183 21.03 -33.62 -19.27
CA GLY A 183 20.95 -34.61 -20.32
C GLY A 183 22.23 -35.44 -20.25
N GLY A 184 22.09 -36.67 -19.77
CA GLY A 184 23.14 -37.67 -19.84
C GLY A 184 23.32 -38.14 -21.29
N PRO A 185 24.55 -38.52 -21.67
CA PRO A 185 24.90 -39.00 -23.00
C PRO A 185 24.22 -40.33 -23.36
#